data_AF-A0ABD5SVM9-F1
#
_entry.id   AF-A0ABD5SVM9-F1
#
_cell.length_a   1.000
_cell.length_b   1.000
_cell.length_c   1.000
_cell.angle_alpha   90.00
_cell.angle_beta   90.00
_cell.angle_gamma   90.00
#
_symmetry.space_group_name_H-M   'P 1'
#
loop_
_entity.id
_entity.type
_entity.pdbx_description
1 polymer ?
#
loop_
_entity_poly.entity_id
_entity_poly.type
_entity_poly.pdbx_seq_one_letter_code
_entity_poly.pdbx_strand_id
1 'polypeptide(L)'
;MNETTRVEWREWGREAFDEASAEDVPVLLSLTATWCDHCHEMDAETYADPRIAANVNDSFVPVRVDVDRHPRVRDRYNMGGFPSTVFLAPNGEVLTGAGYLGPDGMRQVLDSVRTMWQTKGSAAARIPRPLREDNPPAGELTADIEQGMFGHLTDTYDETAGGWGQQPKFPLPDALEFALKRDREMALRSYDAVGANLFDEYEGGFYRFATEPDWSGLQREKLLDSNGALVRAFANAYLLTGADEYRDPAERTIDYLTATLWNGEAAAFANSQAPGEDDAYSLDATDRAAAAEP
;
A
#
# COMPACT_ATOMS: atom_id res chain seq x y z
N MET A 1 -17.31 6.93 -6.15
CA MET A 1 -17.08 6.33 -4.83
C MET A 1 -18.43 5.85 -4.34
N ASN A 2 -18.61 4.53 -4.26
CA ASN A 2 -19.91 3.89 -4.03
C ASN A 2 -20.50 4.22 -2.65
N GLU A 3 -21.81 4.47 -2.63
CA GLU A 3 -22.67 4.89 -1.52
C GLU A 3 -22.94 3.77 -0.50
N THR A 4 -21.91 3.10 0.05
CA THR A 4 -22.14 1.97 0.97
C THR A 4 -21.88 2.30 2.45
N THR A 5 -21.25 3.44 2.76
CA THR A 5 -20.98 3.83 4.16
C THR A 5 -22.05 4.79 4.70
N ARG A 6 -22.32 4.73 6.01
CA ARG A 6 -23.22 5.67 6.70
C ARG A 6 -22.49 6.79 7.45
N VAL A 7 -21.16 6.79 7.39
CA VAL A 7 -20.30 7.83 7.97
C VAL A 7 -20.35 9.07 7.09
N GLU A 8 -20.45 10.24 7.73
CA GLU A 8 -20.51 11.54 7.06
C GLU A 8 -19.11 12.05 6.71
N TRP A 9 -18.44 11.39 5.77
CA TRP A 9 -17.06 11.72 5.41
C TRP A 9 -16.87 13.16 4.93
N ARG A 10 -15.88 13.84 5.50
CA ARG A 10 -15.35 15.11 4.99
C ARG A 10 -14.13 14.87 4.10
N GLU A 11 -13.92 15.78 3.17
CA GLU A 11 -12.70 15.80 2.35
C GLU A 11 -11.49 16.23 3.20
N TRP A 12 -10.31 15.79 2.78
CA TRP A 12 -9.08 16.26 3.40
C TRP A 12 -8.82 17.73 3.09
N GLY A 13 -8.80 18.53 4.14
CA GLY A 13 -8.53 19.95 4.02
C GLY A 13 -8.57 20.62 5.38
N ARG A 14 -8.16 21.88 5.40
CA ARG A 14 -8.11 22.68 6.63
C ARG A 14 -9.49 22.78 7.30
N GLU A 15 -10.56 22.81 6.52
CA GLU A 15 -11.94 22.95 6.99
C GLU A 15 -12.32 21.84 8.00
N ALA A 16 -11.98 20.58 7.72
CA ALA A 16 -12.26 19.48 8.64
C ALA A 16 -11.46 19.59 9.96
N PHE A 17 -10.23 20.08 9.91
CA PHE A 17 -9.42 20.29 11.13
C PHE A 17 -9.89 21.50 11.94
N ASP A 18 -10.31 22.57 11.26
CA ASP A 18 -10.90 23.75 11.90
C ASP A 18 -12.25 23.37 12.57
N GLU A 19 -13.06 22.52 11.94
CA GLU A 19 -14.28 21.93 12.50
C GLU A 19 -13.97 21.11 13.76
N ALA A 20 -13.02 20.17 13.68
CA ALA A 20 -12.61 19.35 14.81
C ALA A 20 -12.12 20.20 15.99
N SER A 21 -11.43 21.32 15.71
CA SER A 21 -10.99 22.26 16.73
C SER A 21 -12.16 23.07 17.32
N ALA A 22 -13.18 23.39 16.54
CA ALA A 22 -14.35 24.15 17.02
C ALA A 22 -15.28 23.30 17.88
N GLU A 23 -15.43 22.03 17.53
CA GLU A 23 -16.25 21.05 18.25
C GLU A 23 -15.51 20.36 19.41
N ASP A 24 -14.20 20.58 19.53
CA ASP A 24 -13.31 19.97 20.53
C ASP A 24 -13.37 18.44 20.53
N VAL A 25 -13.31 17.86 19.33
CA VAL A 25 -13.33 16.40 19.09
C VAL A 25 -12.15 15.98 18.22
N PRO A 26 -11.66 14.74 18.34
CA PRO A 26 -10.61 14.23 17.49
C PRO A 26 -11.08 13.99 16.04
N VAL A 27 -10.13 13.93 15.12
CA VAL A 27 -10.36 13.55 13.72
C VAL A 27 -10.19 12.04 13.57
N LEU A 28 -11.12 11.37 12.90
CA LEU A 28 -10.93 10.01 12.40
C LEU A 28 -10.52 10.10 10.93
N LEU A 29 -9.25 9.87 10.63
CA LEU A 29 -8.71 9.83 9.28
C LEU A 29 -8.73 8.39 8.74
N SER A 30 -9.48 8.16 7.68
CA SER A 30 -9.52 6.89 6.94
C SER A 30 -8.74 7.03 5.63
N LEU A 31 -7.59 6.35 5.54
CA LEU A 31 -6.83 6.25 4.30
C LEU A 31 -7.33 5.05 3.49
N THR A 32 -7.74 5.32 2.26
CA THR A 32 -8.31 4.33 1.34
C THR A 32 -7.65 4.43 -0.04
N ALA A 33 -7.83 3.39 -0.84
CA ALA A 33 -7.45 3.37 -2.24
C ALA A 33 -8.50 2.58 -3.05
N THR A 34 -8.69 2.95 -4.31
CA THR A 34 -9.69 2.31 -5.18
C THR A 34 -9.35 0.86 -5.54
N TRP A 35 -8.08 0.49 -5.45
CA TRP A 35 -7.60 -0.86 -5.73
C TRP A 35 -7.59 -1.75 -4.48
N CYS A 36 -7.90 -1.22 -3.29
CA CYS A 36 -7.71 -1.94 -2.03
C CYS A 36 -8.96 -2.73 -1.62
N ASP A 37 -8.90 -4.06 -1.72
CA ASP A 37 -10.04 -4.93 -1.36
C ASP A 37 -10.43 -4.82 0.10
N HIS A 38 -9.46 -4.89 1.00
CA HIS A 38 -9.69 -4.75 2.44
C HIS A 38 -10.29 -3.38 2.81
N CYS A 39 -10.07 -2.34 1.99
CA CYS A 39 -10.69 -1.04 2.17
C CYS A 39 -12.19 -1.10 1.83
N HIS A 40 -12.54 -1.78 0.72
CA HIS A 40 -13.93 -2.01 0.34
C HIS A 40 -14.66 -2.93 1.33
N GLU A 41 -14.00 -3.98 1.80
CA GLU A 41 -14.52 -4.87 2.86
C GLU A 41 -14.82 -4.07 4.13
N MET A 42 -13.87 -3.24 4.59
CA MET A 42 -14.08 -2.42 5.79
C MET A 42 -15.20 -1.40 5.62
N ASP A 43 -15.35 -0.83 4.42
CA ASP A 43 -16.47 0.05 4.10
C ASP A 43 -17.82 -0.68 4.21
N ALA A 44 -17.91 -1.90 3.68
CA ALA A 44 -19.13 -2.70 3.64
C ALA A 44 -19.51 -3.32 4.99
N GLU A 45 -18.54 -3.74 5.80
CA GLU A 45 -18.80 -4.43 7.07
C GLU A 45 -18.84 -3.47 8.25
N THR A 46 -17.92 -2.50 8.29
CA THR A 46 -17.68 -1.66 9.47
C THR A 46 -18.31 -0.29 9.32
N TYR A 47 -18.00 0.45 8.26
CA TYR A 47 -18.55 1.82 8.09
C TYR A 47 -19.99 1.85 7.59
N ALA A 48 -20.53 0.72 7.10
CA ALA A 48 -21.94 0.56 6.80
C ALA A 48 -22.80 0.27 8.05
N ASP A 49 -22.22 -0.20 9.16
CA ASP A 49 -22.94 -0.46 10.41
C ASP A 49 -23.47 0.87 11.00
N PRO A 50 -24.80 1.06 11.11
CA PRO A 50 -25.36 2.31 11.60
C PRO A 50 -24.95 2.70 13.03
N ARG A 51 -24.65 1.74 13.90
CA ARG A 51 -24.19 2.04 15.27
C ARG A 51 -22.77 2.57 15.28
N ILE A 52 -21.92 2.02 14.42
CA ILE A 52 -20.54 2.49 14.27
C ILE A 52 -20.56 3.86 13.60
N ALA A 53 -21.31 4.03 12.51
CA ALA A 53 -21.43 5.29 11.81
C ALA A 53 -21.96 6.42 12.71
N ALA A 54 -23.01 6.15 13.51
CA ALA A 54 -23.49 7.14 14.47
C ALA A 54 -22.42 7.51 15.51
N ASN A 55 -21.72 6.53 16.09
CA ASN A 55 -20.65 6.80 17.06
C ASN A 55 -19.49 7.60 16.44
N VAL A 56 -19.15 7.34 15.17
CA VAL A 56 -18.17 8.12 14.43
C VAL A 56 -18.66 9.55 14.22
N ASN A 57 -19.86 9.74 13.67
CA ASN A 57 -20.41 11.06 13.36
C ASN A 57 -20.64 11.91 14.61
N ASP A 58 -20.99 11.30 15.76
CA ASP A 58 -21.31 12.01 17.00
C ASP A 58 -20.07 12.41 17.82
N SER A 59 -18.93 11.73 17.64
CA SER A 59 -17.76 11.85 18.53
C SER A 59 -16.45 12.21 17.82
N PHE A 60 -16.48 12.29 16.49
CA PHE A 60 -15.30 12.52 15.67
C PHE A 60 -15.66 13.40 14.47
N VAL A 61 -14.65 14.04 13.91
CA VAL A 61 -14.72 14.57 12.55
C VAL A 61 -14.14 13.50 11.61
N PRO A 62 -14.97 12.71 10.90
CA PRO A 62 -14.48 11.69 9.96
C PRO A 62 -13.97 12.33 8.66
N VAL A 63 -12.70 12.08 8.34
CA VAL A 63 -12.04 12.53 7.12
C VAL A 63 -11.63 11.33 6.29
N ARG A 64 -11.97 11.33 5.00
CA ARG A 64 -11.57 10.26 4.08
C ARG A 64 -10.58 10.76 3.05
N VAL A 65 -9.53 9.97 2.84
CA VAL A 65 -8.43 10.31 1.93
C VAL A 65 -8.18 9.18 0.95
N ASP A 66 -8.32 9.50 -0.33
CA ASP A 66 -7.74 8.72 -1.42
C ASP A 66 -6.22 8.95 -1.44
N VAL A 67 -5.47 7.89 -1.19
CA VAL A 67 -4.01 7.93 -1.00
C VAL A 67 -3.25 8.19 -2.30
N ASP A 68 -3.87 7.89 -3.44
CA ASP A 68 -3.28 8.13 -4.77
C ASP A 68 -3.34 9.61 -5.13
N ARG A 69 -4.39 10.30 -4.64
CA ARG A 69 -4.55 11.75 -4.79
C ARG A 69 -3.75 12.55 -3.76
N HIS A 70 -3.45 11.96 -2.60
CA HIS A 70 -2.77 12.61 -1.49
C HIS A 70 -1.54 11.82 -0.97
N PRO A 71 -0.49 11.62 -1.78
CA PRO A 71 0.66 10.79 -1.41
C PRO A 71 1.43 11.29 -0.18
N ARG A 72 1.46 12.60 0.07
CA ARG A 72 2.09 13.15 1.29
C ARG A 72 1.31 12.81 2.56
N VAL A 73 -0.02 12.71 2.46
CA VAL A 73 -0.89 12.34 3.59
C VAL A 73 -0.73 10.84 3.85
N ARG A 74 -0.69 10.05 2.78
CA ARG A 74 -0.34 8.62 2.81
C ARG A 74 0.97 8.39 3.55
N ASP A 75 2.06 9.00 3.11
CA ASP A 75 3.40 8.75 3.69
C ASP A 75 3.48 9.18 5.17
N ARG A 76 2.71 10.21 5.57
CA ARG A 76 2.68 10.70 6.95
C ARG A 76 1.88 9.81 7.90
N TYR A 77 0.77 9.25 7.45
CA TYR A 77 -0.23 8.61 8.32
C TYR A 77 -0.48 7.12 8.03
N ASN A 78 0.21 6.51 7.06
CA ASN A 78 0.08 5.08 6.80
C ASN A 78 0.53 4.25 8.03
N MET A 79 -0.29 3.28 8.44
CA MET A 79 -0.08 2.40 9.60
C MET A 79 0.46 1.01 9.18
N GLY A 80 1.30 0.96 8.15
CA GLY A 80 1.92 -0.26 7.61
C GLY A 80 1.16 -0.93 6.46
N GLY A 81 0.03 -0.36 6.01
CA GLY A 81 -0.79 -0.93 4.95
C GLY A 81 -2.09 -0.16 4.70
N PHE A 82 -2.97 -0.73 3.88
CA PHE A 82 -4.30 -0.18 3.60
C PHE A 82 -5.37 -1.25 3.89
N PRO A 83 -6.51 -0.86 4.49
CA PRO A 83 -6.83 0.48 4.97
C PRO A 83 -5.97 0.88 6.17
N SER A 84 -5.81 2.19 6.37
CA SER A 84 -5.25 2.74 7.62
C SER A 84 -6.28 3.64 8.28
N THR A 85 -6.66 3.31 9.52
CA THR A 85 -7.55 4.12 10.35
C THR A 85 -6.71 4.84 11.41
N VAL A 86 -6.70 6.17 11.36
CA VAL A 86 -5.83 6.99 12.20
C VAL A 86 -6.66 8.02 12.95
N PHE A 87 -6.43 8.14 14.25
CA PHE A 87 -7.08 9.14 15.09
C PHE A 87 -6.10 10.27 15.35
N LEU A 88 -6.50 11.49 15.03
CA LEU A 88 -5.67 12.69 15.13
C LEU A 88 -6.28 13.69 16.11
N ALA A 89 -5.42 14.45 16.77
CA ALA A 89 -5.84 15.71 17.38
C ALA A 89 -6.16 16.75 16.27
N PRO A 90 -6.92 17.82 16.55
CA PRO A 90 -7.26 18.85 15.57
C PRO A 90 -6.06 19.56 14.92
N ASN A 91 -4.87 19.48 15.53
CA ASN A 91 -3.62 20.00 14.96
C ASN A 91 -2.92 19.02 13.99
N GLY A 92 -3.49 17.83 13.73
CA GLY A 92 -2.92 16.81 12.87
C GLY A 92 -1.85 15.93 13.51
N GLU A 93 -1.69 15.97 14.84
CA GLU A 93 -0.83 15.04 15.56
C GLU A 93 -1.54 13.71 15.82
N VAL A 94 -0.80 12.59 15.72
CA VAL A 94 -1.38 11.24 15.84
C VAL A 94 -1.66 10.90 17.30
N LEU A 95 -2.90 10.55 17.61
CA LEU A 95 -3.28 9.97 18.90
C LEU A 95 -2.97 8.47 18.91
N THR A 96 -3.50 7.76 17.91
CA THR A 96 -3.32 6.33 17.69
C THR A 96 -3.71 5.96 16.26
N GLY A 97 -3.37 4.75 15.81
CA GLY A 97 -3.81 4.25 14.51
C GLY A 97 -3.76 2.72 14.46
N ALA A 98 -4.46 2.16 13.48
CA ALA A 98 -4.51 0.74 13.17
C ALA A 98 -4.70 0.55 11.65
N GLY A 99 -4.47 -0.68 11.17
CA GLY A 99 -4.81 -1.08 9.81
C GLY A 99 -6.31 -1.34 9.66
N TYR A 100 -6.66 -2.50 9.09
CA TYR A 100 -8.03 -3.00 9.03
C TYR A 100 -8.64 -3.17 10.43
N LEU A 101 -9.89 -2.73 10.57
CA LEU A 101 -10.68 -2.86 11.78
C LEU A 101 -12.08 -3.36 11.41
N GLY A 102 -12.40 -4.60 11.76
CA GLY A 102 -13.77 -5.09 11.74
C GLY A 102 -14.67 -4.41 12.78
N PRO A 103 -15.99 -4.68 12.79
CA PRO A 103 -16.95 -3.91 13.58
C PRO A 103 -16.65 -3.83 15.08
N ASP A 104 -16.27 -4.94 15.72
CA ASP A 104 -15.97 -4.96 17.16
C ASP A 104 -14.64 -4.27 17.48
N GLY A 105 -13.63 -4.42 16.62
CA GLY A 105 -12.37 -3.71 16.75
C GLY A 105 -12.56 -2.20 16.65
N MET A 106 -13.35 -1.74 15.67
CA MET A 106 -13.70 -0.34 15.53
C MET A 106 -14.42 0.20 16.77
N ARG A 107 -15.43 -0.50 17.29
CA ARG A 107 -16.14 -0.10 18.52
C ARG A 107 -15.18 0.07 19.71
N GLN A 108 -14.30 -0.91 19.93
CA GLN A 108 -13.34 -0.86 21.03
C GLN A 108 -12.37 0.33 20.88
N VAL A 109 -11.89 0.58 19.67
CA VAL A 109 -10.96 1.69 19.39
C VAL A 109 -11.64 3.04 19.57
N LEU A 110 -12.86 3.24 19.06
CA LEU A 110 -13.62 4.47 19.23
C LEU A 110 -13.82 4.80 20.72
N ASP A 111 -14.22 3.81 21.53
CA ASP A 111 -14.40 3.97 22.97
C ASP A 111 -13.08 4.32 23.69
N SER A 112 -11.99 3.68 23.29
CA SER A 112 -10.66 3.93 23.85
C SER A 112 -10.17 5.34 23.53
N VAL A 113 -10.34 5.79 22.29
CA VAL A 113 -9.94 7.13 21.85
C VAL A 113 -10.79 8.21 22.53
N ARG A 114 -12.10 8.02 22.65
CA ARG A 114 -12.97 8.95 23.37
C ARG A 114 -12.56 9.10 24.83
N THR A 115 -12.31 7.99 25.52
CA THR A 115 -11.83 7.99 26.91
C THR A 115 -10.50 8.71 27.05
N MET A 116 -9.58 8.45 26.11
CA MET A 116 -8.27 9.11 26.05
C MET A 116 -8.42 10.62 25.83
N TRP A 117 -9.25 11.04 24.88
CA TRP A 117 -9.51 12.45 24.56
C TRP A 117 -10.13 13.19 25.74
N GLN A 118 -11.15 12.62 26.39
CA GLN A 118 -11.76 13.21 27.58
C GLN A 118 -10.78 13.37 28.75
N THR A 119 -9.80 12.48 28.88
CA THR A 119 -8.85 12.50 30.00
C THR A 119 -7.65 13.42 29.74
N LYS A 120 -7.14 13.46 28.50
CA LYS A 120 -5.86 14.09 28.17
C LYS A 120 -5.93 15.11 27.02
N GLY A 121 -7.02 15.14 26.27
CA GLY A 121 -7.17 15.96 25.06
C GLY A 121 -6.00 15.79 24.10
N SER A 122 -5.53 16.91 23.54
CA SER A 122 -4.37 16.97 22.65
C SER A 122 -3.06 16.49 23.28
N ALA A 123 -2.93 16.49 24.62
CA ALA A 123 -1.71 16.03 25.29
C ALA A 123 -1.50 14.50 25.17
N ALA A 124 -2.49 13.74 24.69
CA ALA A 124 -2.32 12.34 24.34
C ALA A 124 -1.61 12.14 23.00
N ALA A 125 -1.56 13.16 22.15
CA ALA A 125 -1.00 13.06 20.82
C ALA A 125 0.52 12.83 20.87
N ARG A 126 0.99 12.06 19.91
CA ARG A 126 2.41 11.74 19.73
C ARG A 126 2.76 12.04 18.28
N ILE A 127 3.85 12.77 18.11
CA ILE A 127 4.47 12.89 16.79
C ILE A 127 5.09 11.52 16.44
N PRO A 128 4.78 10.90 15.30
CA PRO A 128 5.48 9.70 14.84
C PRO A 128 6.98 9.97 14.71
N ARG A 129 7.83 8.99 15.08
CA ARG A 129 9.30 9.15 15.09
C ARG A 129 9.88 9.74 13.79
N PRO A 130 9.46 9.33 12.58
CA PRO A 130 9.99 9.90 11.33
C PRO A 130 9.70 11.39 11.13
N LEU A 131 8.74 11.94 11.88
CA LEU A 131 8.30 13.34 11.81
C LEU A 131 8.79 14.15 13.02
N ARG A 132 9.44 13.50 14.00
CA ARG A 132 10.10 14.18 15.13
C ARG A 132 11.44 14.79 14.75
N GLU A 133 12.04 14.26 13.69
CA GLU A 133 13.33 14.73 13.21
C GLU A 133 13.08 15.80 12.15
N ASP A 134 13.21 17.07 12.56
CA ASP A 134 13.09 18.25 11.67
C ASP A 134 14.18 18.30 10.58
N ASN A 135 15.18 17.41 10.67
CA ASN A 135 16.27 17.31 9.72
C ASN A 135 16.19 15.96 9.00
N PRO A 136 15.76 15.90 7.73
CA PRO A 136 16.02 14.73 6.92
C PRO A 136 17.53 14.43 6.93
N PRO A 137 17.95 13.15 6.80
CA PRO A 137 19.35 12.80 6.70
C PRO A 137 20.01 13.63 5.60
N ALA A 138 21.01 14.43 5.99
CA ALA A 138 21.74 15.33 5.09
C ALA A 138 23.23 15.12 5.28
N GLY A 139 24.00 15.19 4.19
CA GLY A 139 25.43 14.95 4.20
C GLY A 139 25.92 14.40 2.86
N GLU A 140 27.22 14.12 2.79
CA GLU A 140 27.80 13.44 1.63
C GLU A 140 27.47 11.94 1.67
N LEU A 141 27.21 11.37 0.48
CA LEU A 141 27.08 9.93 0.34
C LEU A 141 28.46 9.28 0.47
N THR A 142 28.66 8.51 1.53
CA THR A 142 29.90 7.79 1.80
C THR A 142 29.76 6.29 1.55
N ALA A 143 30.88 5.60 1.38
CA ALA A 143 30.90 4.14 1.25
C ALA A 143 30.33 3.43 2.49
N ASP A 144 30.38 4.05 3.67
CA ASP A 144 29.85 3.48 4.91
C ASP A 144 28.31 3.41 4.90
N ILE A 145 27.65 4.41 4.31
CA ILE A 145 26.18 4.41 4.14
C ILE A 145 25.78 3.24 3.25
N GLU A 146 26.48 3.09 2.14
CA GLU A 146 26.26 1.99 1.21
C GLU A 146 26.54 0.61 1.83
N GLN A 147 27.61 0.47 2.60
CA GLN A 147 27.88 -0.77 3.35
C GLN A 147 26.80 -1.07 4.38
N GLY A 148 26.28 -0.05 5.07
CA GLY A 148 25.15 -0.20 5.98
C GLY A 148 23.88 -0.68 5.27
N MET A 149 23.57 -0.11 4.11
CA MET A 149 22.44 -0.56 3.27
C MET A 149 22.62 -2.00 2.81
N PHE A 150 23.81 -2.36 2.33
CA PHE A 150 24.11 -3.73 1.91
C PHE A 150 24.02 -4.72 3.07
N GLY A 151 24.59 -4.39 4.23
CA GLY A 151 24.47 -5.19 5.44
C GLY A 151 23.02 -5.45 5.84
N HIS A 152 22.17 -4.43 5.76
CA HIS A 152 20.73 -4.58 6.02
C HIS A 152 20.04 -5.53 5.03
N LEU A 153 20.37 -5.44 3.74
CA LEU A 153 19.84 -6.37 2.74
C LEU A 153 20.29 -7.80 3.01
N THR A 154 21.56 -8.03 3.35
CA THR A 154 22.06 -9.36 3.71
C THR A 154 21.36 -9.91 4.95
N ASP A 155 21.18 -9.09 5.99
CA ASP A 155 20.55 -9.51 7.25
C ASP A 155 19.06 -9.87 7.09
N THR A 156 18.39 -9.27 6.11
CA THR A 156 16.94 -9.46 5.86
C THR A 156 16.65 -10.37 4.68
N TYR A 157 17.68 -10.88 4.01
CA TYR A 157 17.57 -11.74 2.83
C TYR A 157 17.00 -13.11 3.20
N ASP A 158 16.02 -13.55 2.42
CA ASP A 158 15.45 -14.89 2.54
C ASP A 158 16.19 -15.85 1.61
N GLU A 159 17.20 -16.54 2.15
CA GLU A 159 17.96 -17.55 1.41
C GLU A 159 17.14 -18.78 1.00
N THR A 160 15.89 -18.94 1.42
CA THR A 160 15.05 -20.07 1.02
C THR A 160 14.20 -19.70 -0.18
N ALA A 161 13.40 -18.64 -0.06
CA ALA A 161 12.43 -18.24 -1.07
C ALA A 161 12.89 -17.06 -1.94
N GLY A 162 14.06 -16.48 -1.71
CA GLY A 162 14.55 -15.29 -2.42
C GLY A 162 13.82 -14.01 -2.00
N GLY A 163 14.39 -12.84 -2.29
CA GLY A 163 13.86 -11.55 -1.85
C GLY A 163 14.14 -11.25 -0.37
N TRP A 164 13.43 -10.26 0.19
CA TRP A 164 13.69 -9.73 1.53
C TRP A 164 12.44 -9.65 2.39
N GLY A 165 12.64 -9.74 3.71
CA GLY A 165 11.57 -9.69 4.70
C GLY A 165 10.99 -11.06 5.04
N GLN A 166 10.08 -11.09 6.00
CA GLN A 166 9.43 -12.32 6.48
C GLN A 166 8.00 -12.44 5.94
N GLN A 167 7.13 -11.52 6.35
CA GLN A 167 5.75 -11.42 5.87
C GLN A 167 5.24 -9.97 6.03
N PRO A 168 4.42 -9.45 5.09
CA PRO A 168 4.23 -9.96 3.73
C PRO A 168 5.48 -9.75 2.85
N LYS A 169 5.57 -10.40 1.69
CA LYS A 169 6.71 -10.31 0.75
C LYS A 169 6.40 -9.44 -0.46
N PHE A 170 7.23 -8.42 -0.65
CA PHE A 170 7.13 -7.44 -1.73
C PHE A 170 8.23 -7.61 -2.79
N PRO A 171 8.00 -7.18 -4.04
CA PRO A 171 8.98 -7.30 -5.12
C PRO A 171 10.21 -6.39 -4.97
N LEU A 172 10.09 -5.27 -4.22
CA LEU A 172 11.17 -4.34 -3.87
C LEU A 172 12.15 -4.03 -5.02
N PRO A 173 11.70 -3.42 -6.13
CA PRO A 173 12.51 -3.22 -7.34
C PRO A 173 13.82 -2.45 -7.09
N ASP A 174 13.82 -1.43 -6.23
CA ASP A 174 15.05 -0.70 -5.89
C ASP A 174 16.06 -1.58 -5.13
N ALA A 175 15.59 -2.52 -4.29
CA ALA A 175 16.45 -3.48 -3.60
C ALA A 175 17.02 -4.51 -4.58
N LEU A 176 16.21 -4.98 -5.54
CA LEU A 176 16.66 -5.84 -6.64
C LEU A 176 17.78 -5.17 -7.45
N GLU A 177 17.60 -3.90 -7.83
CA GLU A 177 18.60 -3.15 -8.61
C GLU A 177 19.86 -2.85 -7.82
N PHE A 178 19.73 -2.49 -6.53
CA PHE A 178 20.88 -2.25 -5.67
C PHE A 178 21.68 -3.54 -5.43
N ALA A 179 20.99 -4.64 -5.09
CA ALA A 179 21.61 -5.95 -4.91
C ALA A 179 22.32 -6.41 -6.20
N LEU A 180 21.74 -6.16 -7.38
CA LEU A 180 22.34 -6.52 -8.67
C LEU A 180 23.74 -5.92 -8.88
N LYS A 181 24.03 -4.78 -8.23
CA LYS A 181 25.35 -4.12 -8.27
C LYS A 181 26.32 -4.61 -7.19
N ARG A 182 25.84 -5.31 -6.16
CA ARG A 182 26.59 -5.65 -4.94
C ARG A 182 26.80 -7.14 -4.77
N ASP A 183 25.74 -7.91 -4.95
CA ASP A 183 25.71 -9.35 -4.85
C ASP A 183 24.77 -9.89 -5.94
N ARG A 184 25.38 -10.32 -7.05
CA ARG A 184 24.66 -10.78 -8.24
C ARG A 184 23.87 -12.06 -7.97
N GLU A 185 24.37 -12.96 -7.13
CA GLU A 185 23.70 -14.23 -6.86
C GLU A 185 22.43 -14.00 -6.03
N MET A 186 22.54 -13.22 -4.94
CA MET A 186 21.41 -12.79 -4.13
C MET A 186 20.36 -12.06 -4.98
N ALA A 187 20.81 -11.15 -5.84
CA ALA A 187 19.94 -10.38 -6.70
C ALA A 187 19.18 -11.26 -7.68
N LEU A 188 19.89 -12.06 -8.50
CA LEU A 188 19.26 -12.87 -9.55
C LEU A 188 18.29 -13.89 -8.97
N ARG A 189 18.63 -14.53 -7.85
CA ARG A 189 17.69 -15.42 -7.15
C ARG A 189 16.43 -14.70 -6.67
N SER A 190 16.54 -13.43 -6.30
CA SER A 190 15.40 -12.59 -5.94
C SER A 190 14.59 -12.16 -7.17
N TYR A 191 15.23 -11.87 -8.30
CA TYR A 191 14.53 -11.65 -9.58
C TYR A 191 13.75 -12.89 -10.00
N ASP A 192 14.36 -14.07 -9.91
CA ASP A 192 13.72 -15.35 -10.26
C ASP A 192 12.50 -15.60 -9.37
N ALA A 193 12.62 -15.35 -8.07
CA ALA A 193 11.51 -15.48 -7.12
C ALA A 193 10.36 -14.52 -7.43
N VAL A 194 10.66 -13.24 -7.70
CA VAL A 194 9.64 -12.24 -8.05
C VAL A 194 9.00 -12.58 -9.40
N GLY A 195 9.80 -12.95 -10.40
CA GLY A 195 9.33 -13.33 -11.73
C GLY A 195 8.43 -14.57 -11.68
N ALA A 196 8.83 -15.62 -10.97
CA ALA A 196 8.08 -16.87 -10.92
C ALA A 196 6.76 -16.77 -10.15
N ASN A 197 6.64 -15.85 -9.18
CA ASN A 197 5.49 -15.82 -8.27
C ASN A 197 4.57 -14.61 -8.46
N LEU A 198 5.11 -13.45 -8.85
CA LEU A 198 4.33 -12.22 -8.96
C LEU A 198 4.00 -11.83 -10.39
N PHE A 199 4.75 -12.32 -11.39
CA PHE A 199 4.45 -12.00 -12.78
C PHE A 199 3.17 -12.71 -13.23
N ASP A 200 2.25 -11.96 -13.83
CA ASP A 200 1.07 -12.53 -14.45
C ASP A 200 1.40 -13.00 -15.87
N GLU A 201 1.63 -14.31 -16.01
CA GLU A 201 1.92 -14.93 -17.29
C GLU A 201 0.75 -14.91 -18.28
N TYR A 202 -0.45 -14.48 -17.88
CA TYR A 202 -1.59 -14.36 -18.79
C TYR A 202 -1.70 -12.93 -19.35
N GLU A 203 -1.97 -11.94 -18.50
CA GLU A 203 -2.21 -10.56 -18.94
C GLU A 203 -0.92 -9.71 -19.02
N GLY A 204 0.19 -10.21 -18.46
CA GLY A 204 1.36 -9.39 -18.18
C GLY A 204 1.20 -8.52 -16.93
N GLY A 205 2.27 -7.82 -16.58
CA GLY A 205 2.37 -7.08 -15.33
C GLY A 205 2.62 -7.98 -14.12
N PHE A 206 2.80 -7.35 -12.97
CA PHE A 206 3.11 -7.98 -11.70
C PHE A 206 2.03 -7.67 -10.67
N TYR A 207 1.58 -8.72 -9.98
CA TYR A 207 0.77 -8.61 -8.78
C TYR A 207 1.54 -7.90 -7.66
N ARG A 208 0.79 -7.26 -6.75
CA ARG A 208 1.34 -6.30 -5.80
C ARG A 208 2.32 -6.93 -4.81
N PHE A 209 1.91 -8.02 -4.16
CA PHE A 209 2.71 -8.73 -3.16
C PHE A 209 2.10 -10.10 -2.80
N ALA A 210 2.82 -10.87 -1.99
CA ALA A 210 2.36 -12.13 -1.42
C ALA A 210 2.27 -12.04 0.12
N THR A 211 1.22 -12.61 0.73
CA THR A 211 1.06 -12.55 2.19
C THR A 211 2.00 -13.50 2.93
N GLU A 212 2.39 -14.61 2.30
CA GLU A 212 3.19 -15.67 2.92
C GLU A 212 4.67 -15.64 2.48
N PRO A 213 5.60 -16.28 3.24
CA PRO A 213 7.04 -16.20 3.01
C PRO A 213 7.49 -16.96 1.75
N ASP A 214 6.70 -17.95 1.33
CA ASP A 214 6.92 -18.77 0.14
C ASP A 214 6.33 -18.15 -1.13
N TRP A 215 5.93 -16.87 -1.06
CA TRP A 215 5.25 -16.11 -2.12
C TRP A 215 3.81 -16.56 -2.42
N SER A 216 3.19 -17.39 -1.57
CA SER A 216 1.77 -17.70 -1.68
C SER A 216 0.87 -16.59 -1.07
N GLY A 217 -0.44 -16.66 -1.34
CA GLY A 217 -1.40 -15.65 -0.89
C GLY A 217 -1.29 -14.32 -1.66
N LEU A 218 -1.30 -14.40 -2.99
CA LEU A 218 -1.13 -13.26 -3.88
C LEU A 218 -2.22 -12.20 -3.68
N GLN A 219 -1.78 -10.95 -3.51
CA GLN A 219 -2.62 -9.76 -3.60
C GLN A 219 -2.54 -9.25 -5.04
N ARG A 220 -3.63 -9.44 -5.79
CA ARG A 220 -3.65 -9.43 -7.26
C ARG A 220 -3.83 -8.05 -7.88
N GLU A 221 -3.88 -7.00 -7.08
CA GLU A 221 -3.81 -5.64 -7.59
C GLU A 221 -2.54 -5.46 -8.40
N LYS A 222 -2.63 -4.73 -9.51
CA LYS A 222 -1.46 -4.33 -10.30
C LYS A 222 -1.38 -2.82 -10.31
N LEU A 223 -0.36 -2.26 -9.67
CA LEU A 223 -0.18 -0.82 -9.56
C LEU A 223 0.78 -0.31 -10.63
N LEU A 224 0.48 0.86 -11.21
CA LEU A 224 1.28 1.51 -12.24
C LEU A 224 2.72 1.78 -11.78
N ASP A 225 2.88 2.33 -10.58
CA ASP A 225 4.18 2.73 -10.04
C ASP A 225 5.10 1.54 -9.80
N SER A 226 4.57 0.48 -9.16
CA SER A 226 5.29 -0.78 -8.93
C SER A 226 5.66 -1.46 -10.24
N ASN A 227 4.72 -1.59 -11.17
CA ASN A 227 4.96 -2.21 -12.48
C ASN A 227 5.97 -1.41 -13.31
N GLY A 228 5.89 -0.07 -13.30
CA GLY A 228 6.87 0.78 -13.97
C GLY A 228 8.28 0.61 -13.41
N ALA A 229 8.42 0.47 -12.09
CA ALA A 229 9.70 0.18 -11.46
C ALA A 229 10.21 -1.25 -11.79
N LEU A 230 9.32 -2.23 -11.86
CA LEU A 230 9.67 -3.62 -12.19
C LEU A 230 10.11 -3.78 -13.66
N VAL A 231 9.52 -3.05 -14.60
CA VAL A 231 10.02 -2.98 -15.98
C VAL A 231 11.49 -2.57 -16.00
N ARG A 232 11.85 -1.52 -15.25
CA ARG A 232 13.24 -1.05 -15.16
C ARG A 232 14.16 -2.11 -14.54
N ALA A 233 13.74 -2.71 -13.42
CA ALA A 233 14.52 -3.71 -12.72
C ALA A 233 14.80 -4.93 -13.61
N PHE A 234 13.76 -5.51 -14.23
CA PHE A 234 13.88 -6.69 -15.09
C PHE A 234 14.65 -6.39 -16.38
N ALA A 235 14.48 -5.21 -16.97
CA ALA A 235 15.32 -4.77 -18.10
C ALA A 235 16.80 -4.66 -17.70
N ASN A 236 17.11 -4.17 -16.49
CA ASN A 236 18.48 -4.11 -15.99
C ASN A 236 19.09 -5.49 -15.72
N ALA A 237 18.29 -6.46 -15.25
CA ALA A 237 18.71 -7.85 -15.15
C ALA A 237 19.04 -8.43 -16.53
N TYR A 238 18.16 -8.24 -17.53
CA TYR A 238 18.42 -8.65 -18.92
C TYR A 238 19.71 -8.04 -19.49
N LEU A 239 19.93 -6.73 -19.32
CA LEU A 239 21.15 -6.07 -19.81
C LEU A 239 22.43 -6.63 -19.19
N LEU A 240 22.36 -7.18 -17.97
CA LEU A 240 23.50 -7.79 -17.29
C LEU A 240 23.73 -9.26 -17.67
N THR A 241 22.64 -10.02 -17.86
CA THR A 241 22.69 -11.47 -18.02
C THR A 241 22.57 -11.92 -19.47
N GLY A 242 21.86 -11.15 -20.31
CA GLY A 242 21.41 -11.56 -21.64
C GLY A 242 20.33 -12.64 -21.64
N ALA A 243 19.74 -12.97 -20.47
CA ALA A 243 18.78 -14.05 -20.32
C ALA A 243 17.35 -13.56 -20.56
N ASP A 244 16.66 -14.17 -21.53
CA ASP A 244 15.30 -13.75 -21.94
C ASP A 244 14.26 -13.95 -20.82
N GLU A 245 14.54 -14.78 -19.81
CA GLU A 245 13.71 -14.92 -18.60
C GLU A 245 13.50 -13.60 -17.83
N TYR A 246 14.39 -12.61 -18.01
CA TYR A 246 14.21 -11.26 -17.48
C TYR A 246 13.66 -10.27 -18.51
N ARG A 247 13.85 -10.55 -19.80
CA ARG A 247 13.35 -9.71 -20.89
C ARG A 247 11.83 -9.85 -21.05
N ASP A 248 11.36 -11.09 -21.07
CA ASP A 248 9.96 -11.41 -21.34
C ASP A 248 9.01 -10.75 -20.32
N PRO A 249 9.26 -10.82 -18.99
CA PRO A 249 8.43 -10.10 -18.02
C PRO A 249 8.45 -8.58 -18.21
N ALA A 250 9.59 -8.00 -18.59
CA ALA A 250 9.69 -6.55 -18.82
C ALA A 250 8.89 -6.11 -20.05
N GLU A 251 9.04 -6.80 -21.19
CA GLU A 251 8.31 -6.49 -22.42
C GLU A 251 6.81 -6.69 -22.24
N ARG A 252 6.38 -7.82 -21.67
CA ARG A 252 4.96 -8.10 -21.43
C ARG A 252 4.34 -7.16 -20.40
N THR A 253 5.12 -6.66 -19.45
CA THR A 253 4.63 -5.61 -18.53
C THR A 253 4.47 -4.27 -19.25
N ILE A 254 5.32 -3.91 -20.22
CA ILE A 254 5.11 -2.73 -21.07
C ILE A 254 3.82 -2.87 -21.87
N ASP A 255 3.57 -4.05 -22.44
CA ASP A 255 2.33 -4.34 -23.17
C ASP A 255 1.11 -4.19 -22.25
N TYR A 256 1.14 -4.79 -21.06
CA TYR A 256 0.11 -4.61 -20.04
C TYR A 256 -0.13 -3.13 -19.70
N LEU A 257 0.93 -2.37 -19.41
CA LEU A 257 0.82 -0.96 -19.06
C LEU A 257 0.16 -0.15 -20.19
N THR A 258 0.54 -0.41 -21.44
CA THR A 258 0.09 0.37 -22.60
C THR A 258 -1.24 -0.10 -23.21
N ALA A 259 -1.61 -1.36 -23.02
CA ALA A 259 -2.87 -1.92 -23.49
C ALA A 259 -3.99 -1.80 -22.44
N THR A 260 -3.67 -2.01 -21.16
CA THR A 260 -4.65 -2.08 -20.07
C THR A 260 -4.69 -0.81 -19.24
N LEU A 261 -3.55 -0.29 -18.79
CA LEU A 261 -3.54 0.90 -17.93
C LEU A 261 -3.58 2.21 -18.71
N TRP A 262 -3.28 2.24 -20.01
CA TRP A 262 -3.39 3.47 -20.79
C TRP A 262 -4.86 3.87 -21.00
N ASN A 263 -5.24 5.03 -20.47
CA ASN A 263 -6.53 5.63 -20.74
C ASN A 263 -6.41 6.65 -21.88
N GLY A 264 -6.90 6.26 -23.06
CA GLY A 264 -6.86 7.09 -24.26
C GLY A 264 -7.68 8.39 -24.18
N GLU A 265 -8.75 8.42 -23.39
CA GLU A 265 -9.58 9.62 -23.21
C GLU A 265 -8.89 10.66 -22.32
N ALA A 266 -8.25 10.19 -21.22
CA ALA A 266 -7.50 11.04 -20.31
C ALA A 266 -6.08 11.37 -20.82
N ALA A 267 -5.62 10.68 -21.87
CA ALA A 267 -4.24 10.72 -22.37
C ALA A 267 -3.21 10.50 -21.25
N ALA A 268 -3.51 9.56 -20.35
CA ALA A 268 -2.72 9.26 -19.16
C ALA A 268 -2.90 7.78 -18.77
N PHE A 269 -1.98 7.26 -17.97
CA PHE A 269 -2.16 5.94 -17.36
C PHE A 269 -3.12 6.01 -16.17
N ALA A 270 -4.01 5.02 -16.07
CA ALA A 270 -4.69 4.68 -14.83
C ALA A 270 -3.67 4.23 -13.78
N ASN A 271 -3.93 4.51 -12.52
CA ASN A 271 -2.96 4.27 -11.45
C ASN A 271 -2.85 2.77 -11.05
N SER A 272 -3.87 1.98 -11.38
CA SER A 272 -3.95 0.58 -10.96
C SER A 272 -5.01 -0.19 -11.73
N GLN A 273 -4.86 -1.51 -11.78
CA GLN A 273 -5.92 -2.48 -12.01
C GLN A 273 -6.30 -3.11 -10.66
N ALA A 274 -7.60 -3.10 -10.34
CA ALA A 274 -8.14 -3.80 -9.18
C ALA A 274 -8.04 -5.33 -9.39
N PRO A 275 -8.06 -6.13 -8.32
CA PRO A 275 -8.13 -7.58 -8.48
C PRO A 275 -9.55 -7.87 -8.99
N GLY A 276 -9.69 -8.36 -10.22
CA GLY A 276 -11.03 -8.63 -10.80
C GLY A 276 -11.84 -9.61 -9.94
N GLU A 277 -13.16 -9.69 -10.15
CA GLU A 277 -14.05 -10.53 -9.33
C GLU A 277 -13.51 -11.98 -9.17
N ASP A 278 -13.52 -12.49 -7.94
CA ASP A 278 -12.82 -13.69 -7.43
C ASP A 278 -12.97 -14.98 -8.28
N ASP A 279 -13.97 -15.06 -9.15
CA ASP A 279 -14.23 -16.24 -9.98
C ASP A 279 -13.33 -16.35 -11.23
N ALA A 280 -12.76 -15.26 -11.76
CA ALA A 280 -11.89 -15.36 -12.93
C ALA A 280 -10.50 -15.91 -12.57
N TYR A 281 -9.97 -15.55 -11.40
CA TYR A 281 -8.59 -15.88 -11.02
C TYR A 281 -8.43 -17.23 -10.29
N SER A 282 -9.54 -17.87 -9.90
CA SER A 282 -9.58 -19.25 -9.39
C SER A 282 -9.50 -20.32 -10.50
N LEU A 283 -9.63 -19.89 -11.76
CA LEU A 283 -9.56 -20.73 -12.95
C LEU A 283 -8.11 -20.90 -13.43
N ASP A 284 -7.78 -22.10 -13.93
CA ASP A 284 -6.52 -22.37 -14.62
C ASP A 284 -6.35 -21.43 -15.82
N ALA A 285 -5.11 -21.17 -16.24
CA ALA A 285 -4.79 -20.23 -17.31
C ALA A 285 -5.58 -20.47 -18.62
N THR A 286 -5.96 -21.72 -18.91
CA THR A 286 -6.80 -22.09 -20.05
C THR A 286 -8.27 -21.72 -19.90
N ASP A 287 -8.78 -21.65 -18.67
CA ASP A 287 -10.20 -21.45 -18.37
C ASP A 287 -10.55 -19.95 -18.22
N ARG A 288 -9.54 -19.09 -18.00
CA ARG A 288 -9.70 -17.61 -18.01
C ARG A 288 -10.06 -17.03 -19.38
N ALA A 289 -9.66 -17.68 -20.46
CA ALA A 289 -10.02 -17.27 -21.82
C ALA A 289 -11.54 -17.36 -22.11
N ALA A 290 -12.31 -18.04 -21.24
CA ALA A 290 -13.75 -18.19 -21.35
C ALA A 290 -14.54 -17.36 -20.31
N ALA A 291 -13.86 -16.74 -19.35
CA ALA A 291 -14.46 -15.82 -18.40
C ALA A 291 -14.67 -14.45 -19.05
N ALA A 292 -15.70 -13.72 -18.59
CA ALA A 292 -15.88 -12.33 -19.02
C ALA A 292 -14.67 -11.50 -18.54
N GLU A 293 -14.11 -10.66 -19.42
CA GLU A 293 -13.04 -9.74 -19.04
C GLU A 293 -13.50 -8.86 -17.86
N PRO A 294 -12.66 -8.70 -16.82
CA PRO A 294 -12.96 -7.81 -15.70
C PRO A 294 -12.96 -6.33 -16.09
#